data_AF-A0A2A2IHG9-F1
#
_entry.id   AF-A0A2A2IHG9-F1
#
_cell.length_a   1.000
_cell.length_b   1.000
_cell.length_c   1.000
_cell.angle_alpha   90.00
_cell.angle_beta   90.00
_cell.angle_gamma   90.00
#
_symmetry.space_group_name_H-M   'P 1'
#
loop_
_entity.id
_entity.type
_entity.pdbx_description
1 polymer ?
#
loop_
_entity_poly.entity_id
_entity_poly.type
_entity_poly.pdbx_seq_one_letter_code
_entity_poly.pdbx_strand_id
1 'polypeptide(L)'
;MPEYNDYKEKYPKFAAFYVHDESSDIGDTILTESIDLEYPFIYDGTMKTVPKYKEIIEVLRDKNYFITIVIVDVPLNIAHKRNKARFVATGRAVLENIVDETHRAIPHSFLKLKDLVDEYFLYDTRNGIPYWLLKRHRIKVRRFLRKSCTMNS
;
A
#
# COMPACT_ATOMS: atom_id res chain seq x y z
N MET A 1 11.51 17.04 -6.49
CA MET A 1 11.65 18.13 -5.50
C MET A 1 13.06 18.68 -5.63
N PRO A 2 13.22 19.99 -5.85
CA PRO A 2 14.53 20.63 -6.06
C PRO A 2 15.56 20.30 -4.97
N GLU A 3 15.14 20.31 -3.71
CA GLU A 3 15.93 20.13 -2.48
C GLU A 3 16.48 18.71 -2.32
N TYR A 4 15.87 17.73 -3.00
CA TYR A 4 16.31 16.34 -2.95
C TYR A 4 17.75 16.18 -3.45
N ASN A 5 18.13 16.92 -4.48
CA ASN A 5 19.48 16.86 -5.04
C ASN A 5 20.52 17.38 -4.04
N ASP A 6 20.21 18.48 -3.35
CA ASP A 6 21.08 19.07 -2.33
C ASP A 6 21.27 18.10 -1.15
N TYR A 7 20.20 17.45 -0.67
CA TYR A 7 20.31 16.44 0.38
C TYR A 7 21.03 15.17 -0.08
N LYS A 8 20.91 14.80 -1.35
CA LYS A 8 21.62 13.64 -1.91
C LYS A 8 23.13 13.85 -1.92
N GLU A 9 23.60 15.07 -2.20
CA GLU A 9 25.01 15.42 -2.15
C GLU A 9 25.54 15.48 -0.70
N LYS A 10 24.77 16.09 0.20
CA LYS A 10 25.21 16.33 1.59
C LYS A 10 25.02 15.13 2.53
N TYR A 11 23.93 14.38 2.35
CA TYR A 11 23.50 13.27 3.20
C TYR A 11 22.86 12.14 2.37
N PRO A 12 23.62 11.44 1.50
CA PRO A 12 23.07 10.48 0.52
C PRO A 12 22.19 9.38 1.13
N LYS A 13 22.50 8.97 2.36
CA LYS A 13 21.71 7.95 3.10
C LYS A 13 20.36 8.47 3.62
N PHE A 14 20.25 9.76 3.90
CA PHE A 14 19.10 10.37 4.57
C PHE A 14 18.29 11.30 3.66
N ALA A 15 18.73 11.51 2.42
CA ALA A 15 18.04 12.39 1.47
C ALA A 15 16.55 12.06 1.31
N ALA A 16 16.20 10.76 1.23
CA ALA A 16 14.81 10.32 1.15
C ALA A 16 14.00 10.56 2.44
N PHE A 17 14.68 10.58 3.60
CA PHE A 17 14.05 10.88 4.88
C PHE A 17 13.73 12.37 4.99
N TYR A 18 14.63 13.25 4.55
CA TYR A 18 14.43 14.71 4.62
C TYR A 18 13.29 15.23 3.75
N VAL A 19 12.97 14.55 2.65
CA VAL A 19 11.88 14.92 1.73
C VAL A 19 10.62 14.09 1.94
N HIS A 20 10.56 13.28 3.00
CA HIS A 20 9.49 12.31 3.21
C HIS A 20 8.12 12.96 3.38
N ASP A 21 8.06 14.04 4.17
CA ASP A 21 6.79 14.71 4.51
C ASP A 21 6.18 15.36 3.28
N GLU A 22 6.94 16.16 2.54
CA GLU A 22 6.45 16.81 1.32
C GLU A 22 6.13 15.78 0.21
N SER A 23 6.89 14.67 0.12
CA SER A 23 6.52 13.57 -0.79
C SER A 23 5.19 12.91 -0.38
N SER A 24 4.93 12.82 0.92
CA SER A 24 3.68 12.25 1.46
C SER A 24 2.50 13.19 1.20
N ASP A 25 2.69 14.51 1.35
CA ASP A 25 1.67 15.52 1.06
C ASP A 25 1.25 15.50 -0.41
N ILE A 26 2.22 15.38 -1.32
CA ILE A 26 1.93 15.22 -2.76
C ILE A 26 1.15 13.92 -2.99
N GLY A 27 1.56 12.82 -2.36
CA GLY A 27 0.88 11.53 -2.46
C GLY A 27 -0.56 11.56 -1.96
N ASP A 28 -0.81 12.20 -0.81
CA ASP A 28 -2.14 12.32 -0.21
C ASP A 28 -3.03 13.28 -1.04
N THR A 29 -2.45 14.31 -1.68
CA THR A 29 -3.16 15.17 -2.65
C THR A 29 -3.62 14.37 -3.87
N ILE A 30 -2.72 13.62 -4.51
CA ILE A 30 -3.03 12.79 -5.69
C ILE A 30 -4.06 11.73 -5.34
N LEU A 31 -3.96 11.12 -4.15
CA LEU A 31 -4.94 10.15 -3.67
C LEU A 31 -6.33 10.79 -3.56
N THR A 32 -6.43 11.97 -2.95
CA THR A 32 -7.70 12.70 -2.78
C THR A 32 -8.31 13.04 -4.14
N GLU A 33 -7.54 13.60 -5.07
CA GLU A 33 -8.02 13.90 -6.42
C GLU A 33 -8.47 12.64 -7.17
N SER A 34 -7.71 11.54 -7.05
CA SER A 34 -8.07 10.26 -7.68
C SER A 34 -9.40 9.72 -7.14
N ILE A 35 -9.63 9.85 -5.83
CA ILE A 35 -10.88 9.45 -5.17
C ILE A 35 -12.03 10.30 -5.68
N ASP A 36 -11.88 11.62 -5.72
CA ASP A 36 -12.93 12.55 -6.11
C ASP A 36 -13.30 12.45 -7.59
N LEU A 37 -12.34 12.12 -8.45
CA LEU A 37 -12.56 11.85 -9.87
C LEU A 37 -13.04 10.41 -10.15
N GLU A 38 -13.25 9.60 -9.11
CA GLU A 38 -13.72 8.20 -9.21
C GLU A 38 -12.85 7.29 -10.09
N TYR A 39 -11.54 7.58 -10.18
CA TYR A 39 -10.62 6.82 -11.02
C TYR A 39 -10.20 5.48 -10.39
N PRO A 40 -10.04 4.40 -11.17
CA PRO A 40 -9.37 3.21 -10.68
C PRO A 40 -7.87 3.50 -10.46
N PHE A 41 -7.37 3.22 -9.26
CA PHE A 41 -5.96 3.47 -8.92
C PHE A 41 -5.36 2.35 -8.06
N ILE A 42 -4.02 2.36 -7.98
CA ILE A 42 -3.24 1.52 -7.05
C ILE A 42 -2.56 2.47 -6.08
N TYR A 43 -2.79 2.26 -4.78
CA TYR A 43 -2.13 3.02 -3.71
C TYR A 43 -1.06 2.15 -3.06
N ASP A 44 0.21 2.51 -3.27
CA ASP A 44 1.34 1.83 -2.65
C ASP A 44 1.60 2.38 -1.25
N GLY A 45 1.74 1.48 -0.28
CA GLY A 45 2.03 1.86 1.09
C GLY A 45 2.32 0.67 2.00
N THR A 46 2.84 0.97 3.19
CA THR A 46 3.35 -0.05 4.11
C THR A 46 2.27 -0.72 4.96
N MET A 47 1.03 -0.24 4.92
CA MET A 47 -0.09 -0.72 5.73
C MET A 47 0.18 -0.77 7.25
N LYS A 48 1.16 -0.01 7.75
CA LYS A 48 1.55 -0.05 9.17
C LYS A 48 0.56 0.67 10.10
N THR A 49 -0.13 1.71 9.61
CA THR A 49 -0.95 2.62 10.44
C THR A 49 -2.45 2.34 10.25
N VAL A 50 -3.02 1.47 11.10
CA VAL A 50 -4.44 1.05 10.98
C VAL A 50 -5.43 2.22 10.88
N PRO A 51 -5.36 3.29 11.69
CA PRO A 51 -6.30 4.41 11.57
C PRO A 51 -6.31 5.05 10.19
N LYS A 52 -5.12 5.33 9.61
CA LYS A 52 -4.98 5.92 8.26
C LYS A 52 -5.69 5.05 7.21
N TYR A 53 -5.42 3.75 7.20
CA TYR A 53 -6.01 2.87 6.20
C TYR A 53 -7.51 2.63 6.41
N LYS A 54 -7.97 2.66 7.67
CA LYS A 54 -9.40 2.57 7.96
C LYS A 54 -10.15 3.77 7.38
N GLU A 55 -9.63 4.98 7.59
CA GLU A 55 -10.20 6.22 7.03
C GLU A 55 -10.23 6.19 5.50
N ILE A 56 -9.11 5.81 4.85
CA ILE A 56 -9.05 5.66 3.39
C ILE A 56 -10.11 4.65 2.90
N ILE A 57 -10.23 3.49 3.55
CA ILE A 57 -11.21 2.46 3.18
C ILE A 57 -12.65 2.98 3.34
N GLU A 58 -12.93 3.75 4.39
CA GLU A 58 -14.26 4.33 4.63
C GLU A 58 -14.63 5.31 3.51
N VAL A 59 -13.75 6.27 3.19
CA VAL A 59 -13.97 7.23 2.09
C VAL A 59 -14.18 6.51 0.76
N LEU A 60 -13.36 5.50 0.45
CA LEU A 60 -13.51 4.70 -0.77
C LEU A 60 -14.84 3.94 -0.83
N ARG A 61 -15.31 3.40 0.31
CA ARG A 61 -16.60 2.72 0.37
C ARG A 61 -17.77 3.68 0.14
N ASP A 62 -17.68 4.89 0.66
CA ASP A 62 -18.71 5.92 0.48
C ASP A 62 -18.81 6.36 -0.99
N LYS A 63 -17.67 6.38 -1.70
CA LYS A 63 -17.59 6.57 -3.16
C LYS A 63 -17.84 5.28 -3.96
N ASN A 64 -18.32 4.22 -3.31
CA ASN A 64 -18.72 2.94 -3.93
C ASN A 64 -17.59 2.23 -4.73
N TYR A 65 -16.33 2.41 -4.31
CA TYR A 65 -15.20 1.67 -4.86
C TYR A 65 -15.26 0.17 -4.55
N PHE A 66 -14.62 -0.62 -5.41
CA PHE A 66 -14.26 -2.00 -5.13
C PHE A 66 -12.83 -2.04 -4.58
N ILE A 67 -12.67 -2.47 -3.33
CA ILE A 67 -11.41 -2.30 -2.61
C ILE A 67 -10.70 -3.64 -2.50
N THR A 68 -9.47 -3.70 -3.02
CA THR A 68 -8.60 -4.88 -2.96
C THR A 68 -7.35 -4.57 -2.14
N ILE A 69 -7.06 -5.39 -1.13
CA ILE A 69 -5.77 -5.36 -0.44
C ILE A 69 -4.81 -6.35 -1.10
N VAL A 70 -3.65 -5.88 -1.52
CA VAL A 70 -2.55 -6.72 -2.00
C VAL A 70 -1.39 -6.62 -1.03
N ILE A 71 -0.99 -7.75 -0.44
CA ILE A 71 0.16 -7.84 0.46
C ILE A 71 1.21 -8.74 -0.19
N VAL A 72 2.44 -8.24 -0.23
CA VAL A 72 3.61 -8.99 -0.70
C VAL A 72 4.53 -9.22 0.49
N ASP A 73 4.68 -10.47 0.89
CA ASP A 73 5.45 -10.87 2.06
C ASP A 73 6.73 -11.65 1.68
N VAL A 74 7.73 -11.53 2.55
CA VAL A 74 8.95 -12.33 2.58
C VAL A 74 9.48 -12.36 4.02
N PRO A 75 10.15 -13.44 4.45
CA PRO A 75 10.83 -13.46 5.74
C PRO A 75 11.77 -12.29 5.95
N LEU A 76 11.87 -11.84 7.20
CA LEU A 76 12.63 -10.66 7.60
C LEU A 76 14.08 -10.66 7.13
N ASN A 77 14.76 -11.81 7.19
CA ASN A 77 16.15 -11.93 6.70
C ASN A 77 16.27 -11.65 5.19
N ILE A 78 15.29 -12.05 4.39
CA ILE A 78 15.23 -11.78 2.95
C ILE A 78 14.89 -10.30 2.70
N ALA A 79 14.00 -9.71 3.50
CA ALA A 79 13.71 -8.28 3.44
C ALA A 79 14.98 -7.43 3.67
N HIS A 80 15.75 -7.74 4.72
CA HIS A 80 17.04 -7.10 5.01
C HIS A 80 18.04 -7.26 3.87
N LYS A 81 18.19 -8.48 3.35
CA LYS A 81 19.08 -8.76 2.21
C LYS A 81 18.70 -7.93 0.98
N ARG A 82 17.40 -7.81 0.67
CA ARG A 82 16.88 -7.00 -0.45
C ARG A 82 17.10 -5.51 -0.23
N ASN A 83 16.87 -5.00 0.97
CA ASN A 83 17.10 -3.61 1.30
C ASN A 83 18.59 -3.23 1.16
N LYS A 84 19.49 -4.10 1.63
CA LYS A 84 20.95 -3.94 1.44
C LYS A 84 21.35 -3.97 -0.04
N ALA A 85 20.82 -4.91 -0.81
CA ALA A 85 21.09 -4.98 -2.25
C ALA A 85 20.61 -3.72 -2.99
N ARG A 86 19.42 -3.20 -2.65
CA ARG A 86 18.90 -1.94 -3.19
C ARG A 86 19.78 -0.75 -2.82
N PHE A 87 20.29 -0.69 -1.58
CA PHE A 87 21.22 0.35 -1.18
C PHE A 87 22.50 0.33 -2.01
N VAL A 88 23.10 -0.85 -2.23
CA VAL A 88 24.29 -1.00 -3.08
C VAL A 88 24.01 -0.53 -4.52
N ALA A 89 22.85 -0.85 -5.07
CA ALA A 89 22.51 -0.52 -6.45
C ALA A 89 22.10 0.96 -6.66
N THR A 90 21.46 1.59 -5.68
CA THR A 90 20.79 2.90 -5.86
C THR A 90 21.27 4.00 -4.92
N GLY A 91 22.05 3.66 -3.90
CA GLY A 91 22.40 4.56 -2.80
C GLY A 91 21.26 4.82 -1.81
N ARG A 92 20.05 4.26 -2.01
CA ARG A 92 18.88 4.46 -1.15
C ARG A 92 18.75 3.34 -0.11
N ALA A 93 18.90 3.67 1.17
CA ALA A 93 18.69 2.75 2.28
C ALA A 93 17.42 3.13 3.06
N VAL A 94 16.68 2.12 3.50
CA VAL A 94 15.72 2.26 4.60
C VAL A 94 16.41 1.74 5.86
N LEU A 95 16.21 2.39 7.01
CA LEU A 95 16.80 1.94 8.27
C LEU A 95 16.26 0.56 8.67
N GLU A 96 17.12 -0.30 9.21
CA GLU A 96 16.75 -1.69 9.54
C GLU A 96 15.61 -1.77 10.58
N ASN A 97 15.58 -0.86 11.56
CA ASN A 97 14.48 -0.79 12.52
C ASN A 97 13.14 -0.50 11.85
N ILE A 98 13.11 0.34 10.81
CA ILE A 98 11.88 0.63 10.05
C ILE A 98 11.42 -0.62 9.29
N VAL A 99 12.35 -1.42 8.76
CA VAL A 99 12.03 -2.70 8.11
C VAL A 99 11.43 -3.67 9.12
N ASP A 100 12.05 -3.82 10.29
CA ASP A 100 11.57 -4.68 11.37
C ASP A 100 10.18 -4.28 11.88
N GLU A 101 9.99 -3.00 12.19
CA GLU A 101 8.72 -2.45 12.67
C GLU A 101 7.62 -2.67 11.64
N THR A 102 7.89 -2.38 10.36
CA THR A 102 6.92 -2.55 9.28
C THR A 102 6.55 -4.02 9.11
N HIS A 103 7.54 -4.91 9.09
CA HIS A 103 7.33 -6.35 8.92
C HIS A 103 6.46 -6.94 10.04
N ARG A 104 6.62 -6.47 11.29
CA ARG A 104 5.79 -6.89 12.43
C ARG A 104 4.39 -6.27 12.42
N ALA A 105 4.26 -5.02 11.95
CA ALA A 105 2.99 -4.29 11.98
C ALA A 105 1.97 -4.78 10.93
N ILE A 106 2.44 -5.17 9.74
CA ILE A 106 1.58 -5.54 8.60
C ILE A 106 0.57 -6.65 8.95
N PRO A 107 0.96 -7.80 9.55
CA PRO A 107 0.00 -8.86 9.89
C PRO A 107 -1.11 -8.38 10.83
N HIS A 108 -0.76 -7.57 11.82
CA HIS A 108 -1.73 -7.01 12.76
C HIS A 108 -2.69 -6.03 12.08
N SER A 109 -2.17 -5.16 11.21
CA SER A 109 -3.01 -4.26 10.42
C SER A 109 -3.93 -5.01 9.48
N PHE A 110 -3.42 -6.02 8.79
CA PHE A 110 -4.20 -6.86 7.89
C PHE A 110 -5.39 -7.49 8.61
N LEU A 111 -5.17 -8.11 9.78
CA LEU A 111 -6.24 -8.75 10.54
C LEU A 111 -7.37 -7.78 10.92
N LYS A 112 -7.05 -6.51 11.17
CA LYS A 112 -8.04 -5.46 11.50
C LYS A 112 -8.79 -4.92 10.30
N LEU A 113 -8.14 -4.90 9.12
CA LEU A 113 -8.67 -4.25 7.91
C LEU A 113 -9.32 -5.23 6.94
N LYS A 114 -8.93 -6.51 6.96
CA LYS A 114 -9.34 -7.51 5.96
C LYS A 114 -10.84 -7.61 5.78
N ASP A 115 -11.65 -7.39 6.81
CA ASP A 115 -13.12 -7.55 6.71
C ASP A 115 -13.84 -6.29 6.23
N LEU A 116 -13.11 -5.18 6.11
CA LEU A 116 -13.62 -3.90 5.61
C LEU A 116 -13.55 -3.80 4.08
N VAL A 117 -12.73 -4.65 3.43
CA VAL A 117 -12.48 -4.62 1.98
C VAL A 117 -13.22 -5.73 1.23
N ASP A 118 -13.29 -5.61 -0.09
CA ASP A 118 -13.93 -6.59 -0.96
C ASP A 118 -13.03 -7.80 -1.16
N GLU A 119 -11.79 -7.58 -1.54
CA GLU A 119 -10.84 -8.65 -1.82
C GLU A 119 -9.52 -8.46 -1.11
N TYR A 120 -8.84 -9.58 -0.89
CA TYR A 120 -7.45 -9.51 -0.52
C TYR A 120 -6.64 -10.68 -1.10
N PHE A 121 -5.37 -10.38 -1.32
CA PHE A 121 -4.37 -11.25 -1.89
C PHE A 121 -3.08 -11.16 -1.07
N LEU A 122 -2.59 -12.28 -0.56
CA LEU A 122 -1.28 -12.38 0.08
C LEU A 122 -0.37 -13.21 -0.81
N TYR A 123 0.74 -12.62 -1.23
CA TYR A 123 1.78 -13.25 -2.02
C TYR A 123 3.03 -13.45 -1.19
N ASP A 124 3.70 -14.57 -1.41
CA ASP A 124 5.07 -14.79 -0.98
C ASP A 124 5.99 -14.68 -2.19
N THR A 125 7.05 -13.88 -2.06
CA THR A 125 8.01 -13.67 -3.15
C THR A 125 9.42 -14.15 -2.84
N ARG A 126 9.61 -15.02 -1.84
CA ARG A 126 10.94 -15.51 -1.41
C ARG A 126 11.83 -15.98 -2.57
N ASN A 127 11.22 -16.67 -3.52
CA ASN A 127 11.92 -17.31 -4.64
C ASN A 127 11.93 -16.46 -5.92
N GLY A 128 11.55 -15.17 -5.84
CA GLY A 128 11.44 -14.27 -6.99
C GLY A 128 10.19 -14.47 -7.84
N ILE A 129 9.50 -15.61 -7.70
CA ILE A 129 8.22 -15.89 -8.32
C ILE A 129 7.12 -15.74 -7.25
N PRO A 130 6.12 -14.87 -7.45
CA PRO A 130 4.99 -14.75 -6.52
C PRO A 130 4.19 -16.05 -6.47
N TYR A 131 3.94 -16.57 -5.26
CA TYR A 131 2.95 -17.63 -5.05
C TYR A 131 1.96 -17.25 -3.95
N TRP A 132 0.75 -17.78 -4.06
CA TRP A 132 -0.36 -17.44 -3.19
C TRP A 132 -0.19 -18.03 -1.80
N LEU A 133 -0.24 -17.17 -0.78
CA LEU A 133 -0.41 -17.60 0.62
C LEU A 133 -1.88 -17.64 1.01
N LEU A 134 -2.64 -16.62 0.59
CA LEU A 134 -4.05 -16.48 0.93
C LEU A 134 -4.78 -15.66 -0.13
N LYS A 135 -6.02 -16.03 -0.43
CA LYS A 135 -6.93 -15.25 -1.28
C LYS A 135 -8.34 -15.24 -0.71
N ARG A 136 -9.03 -14.11 -0.82
CA ARG A 136 -10.48 -14.03 -0.60
C ARG A 136 -11.12 -13.17 -1.68
N HIS A 137 -12.11 -13.76 -2.34
CA HIS A 137 -13.03 -13.06 -3.21
C HIS A 137 -14.34 -12.84 -2.47
N ARG A 138 -14.79 -11.59 -2.33
CA ARG A 138 -16.12 -11.29 -1.80
C ARG A 138 -16.98 -10.76 -2.94
N ILE A 139 -17.81 -11.63 -3.50
CA ILE A 139 -18.79 -11.22 -4.51
C ILE A 139 -19.87 -10.38 -3.81
N LYS A 140 -19.80 -9.05 -3.92
CA LYS A 140 -20.92 -8.18 -3.55
C LYS A 140 -22.05 -8.40 -4.56
N VAL A 141 -23.05 -9.20 -4.19
CA VAL A 141 -24.31 -9.45 -4.94
C VAL A 141 -25.06 -8.15 -5.32
N ARG A 142 -24.69 -7.01 -4.71
CA ARG A 142 -25.20 -5.67 -5.07
C ARG A 142 -25.01 -5.29 -6.54
N ARG A 143 -24.00 -5.80 -7.25
CA ARG A 143 -23.83 -5.54 -8.71
C ARG A 143 -24.79 -6.37 -9.56
N PHE A 144 -25.25 -7.52 -9.06
CA PHE A 144 -26.24 -8.38 -9.72
C PHE A 144 -27.66 -7.82 -9.56
N LEU A 145 -28.02 -7.34 -8.36
CA LEU A 145 -29.35 -6.79 -8.07
C LEU A 145 -29.64 -5.42 -8.71
N ARG A 146 -28.62 -4.68 -9.17
CA ARG A 146 -28.86 -3.42 -9.92
C ARG A 146 -29.29 -3.65 -11.36
N LYS A 147 -28.92 -4.78 -11.99
CA LYS A 147 -29.37 -5.13 -13.35
C LYS A 147 -30.87 -5.47 -13.42
N SER A 148 -31.47 -5.89 -12.31
CA SER A 148 -32.92 -6.18 -12.25
C SER A 148 -33.78 -4.94 -12.04
N CYS A 149 -33.22 -3.81 -11.59
CA CYS A 149 -34.00 -2.59 -11.34
C CYS A 149 -34.04 -1.63 -12.55
N THR A 150 -33.09 -1.69 -13.48
CA THR A 150 -33.06 -0.84 -14.68
C THR A 150 -33.78 -1.44 -15.90
N MET A 151 -34.51 -2.56 -15.74
CA MET A 151 -35.29 -3.17 -16.82
C MET A 151 -36.81 -2.96 -16.70
N ASN A 152 -37.28 -2.13 -15.76
CA ASN A 152 -38.68 -1.73 -15.65
C ASN A 152 -38.79 -0.21 -15.40
N SER A 153 -38.54 0.61 -16.42
CA SER A 153 -39.03 2.00 -16.54
C SER A 153 -38.97 2.42 -18.00
#